data_AF-X1G8G2-F1
#
_entry.id   AF-X1G8G2-F1
#
_cell.length_a   1.000
_cell.length_b   1.000
_cell.length_c   1.000
_cell.angle_alpha   90.00
_cell.angle_beta   90.00
_cell.angle_gamma   90.00
#
_symmetry.space_group_name_H-M   'P 1'
#
loop_
_entity.id
_entity.type
_entity.pdbx_description
1 polymer ?
#
loop_
_entity_poly.entity_id
_entity_poly.type
_entity_poly.pdbx_seq_one_letter_code
_entity_poly.pdbx_strand_id
1 'polypeptide(L)' 'EELVRGLAEELAWKPADLFMTLRVAVTCRKVSTPLFETMEILGREECLARIDRAIGRGAP' A
#
# COMPACT_ATOMS: atom_id res chain seq x y z
N GLU A 1 4.92 -8.45 5.26
CA GLU A 1 3.50 -8.87 5.37
C GLU A 1 2.95 -8.77 6.79
N GLU A 2 3.59 -9.40 7.77
CA GLU A 2 3.12 -9.44 9.17
C GLU A 2 2.82 -8.06 9.77
N LEU A 3 3.70 -7.07 9.56
CA LEU A 3 3.47 -5.69 10.00
C LEU A 3 2.17 -5.07 9.45
N VAL A 4 1.82 -5.38 8.20
CA VAL A 4 0.59 -4.86 7.59
C VAL A 4 -0.64 -5.57 8.18
N ARG A 5 -0.51 -6.85 8.54
CA ARG A 5 -1.59 -7.59 9.23
C ARG A 5 -1.80 -7.03 10.64
N GLY A 6 -0.74 -6.81 11.40
CA GLY A 6 -0.82 -6.17 12.73
C GLY A 6 -1.44 -4.78 12.65
N LEU A 7 -1.04 -3.97 11.66
CA LEU A 7 -1.66 -2.66 11.44
C LEU A 7 -3.16 -2.75 11.11
N ALA A 8 -3.58 -3.76 10.33
CA ALA A 8 -5.00 -3.97 10.06
C ALA A 8 -5.78 -4.27 11.35
N GLU A 9 -5.21 -5.06 12.26
CA GLU A 9 -5.80 -5.36 13.55
C GLU A 9 -5.92 -4.12 14.44
N GLU A 10 -4.84 -3.32 14.54
CA GLU A 10 -4.82 -2.05 15.28
C GLU A 10 -5.87 -1.06 14.76
N LEU A 11 -6.09 -1.02 13.45
CA LEU A 11 -7.08 -0.16 12.80
C LEU A 11 -8.50 -0.75 12.81
N ALA A 12 -8.71 -1.94 13.37
CA ALA A 12 -9.96 -2.70 13.29
C ALA A 12 -10.46 -2.91 11.84
N TRP A 13 -9.52 -3.05 10.90
CA TRP A 13 -9.77 -3.32 9.48
C TRP A 13 -9.62 -4.79 9.15
N LYS A 14 -10.33 -5.26 8.13
CA LYS A 14 -10.02 -6.57 7.56
C LYS A 14 -8.66 -6.49 6.86
N PRO A 15 -7.76 -7.47 7.03
CA PRO A 15 -6.48 -7.49 6.32
C PRO A 15 -6.65 -7.36 4.80
N ALA A 16 -7.67 -8.00 4.22
CA ALA A 16 -7.95 -7.89 2.79
C ALA A 16 -8.18 -6.44 2.32
N ASP A 17 -8.88 -5.63 3.11
CA ASP A 17 -9.18 -4.25 2.77
C ASP A 17 -7.93 -3.36 2.84
N LEU A 18 -7.09 -3.55 3.86
CA LEU A 18 -5.82 -2.83 3.95
C LEU A 18 -4.86 -3.22 2.81
N PHE A 19 -4.76 -4.51 2.48
CA PHE A 19 -3.89 -4.98 1.40
C PHE A 19 -4.36 -4.44 0.04
N MET A 20 -5.68 -4.43 -0.21
CA MET A 20 -6.24 -3.84 -1.43
C MET A 20 -6.02 -2.33 -1.49
N THR A 21 -6.14 -1.64 -0.36
CA THR A 21 -5.88 -0.19 -0.26
C THR A 21 -4.44 0.12 -0.61
N LEU A 22 -3.47 -0.58 0.00
CA LEU A 22 -2.04 -0.43 -0.29
C LEU A 22 -1.73 -0.77 -1.74
N ARG A 23 -2.33 -1.85 -2.29
CA ARG A 23 -2.14 -2.20 -3.70
C ARG A 23 -2.57 -1.08 -4.62
N VAL A 24 -3.75 -0.52 -4.43
CA VAL A 24 -4.24 0.56 -5.29
C VAL A 24 -3.39 1.81 -5.11
N ALA A 25 -3.03 2.17 -3.87
CA ALA A 25 -2.19 3.34 -3.58
C ALA A 25 -0.81 3.24 -4.27
N VAL A 26 -0.18 2.07 -4.23
CA VAL A 26 1.19 1.87 -4.75
C VAL A 26 1.22 1.55 -6.25
N THR A 27 0.19 0.89 -6.79
CA THR A 27 0.23 0.37 -8.18
C THR A 27 -0.77 1.04 -9.13
N CYS A 28 -1.70 1.85 -8.62
CA CYS A 28 -2.85 2.37 -9.36
C CYS A 28 -3.68 1.28 -10.06
N ARG A 29 -3.60 0.03 -9.59
CA ARG A 29 -4.28 -1.14 -10.17
C ARG A 29 -4.93 -1.97 -9.06
N LYS A 30 -6.04 -2.64 -9.37
CA LYS A 30 -6.70 -3.60 -8.46
C LYS A 30 -6.02 -4.99 -8.49
N VAL A 31 -5.40 -5.32 -9.62
CA VAL A 31 -4.66 -6.58 -9.82
C VAL A 31 -3.21 -6.23 -10.16
N SER A 32 -2.29 -6.85 -9.45
CA SER A 32 -0.85 -6.71 -9.62
C SER A 32 -0.18 -8.05 -9.40
N THR A 33 1.12 -8.12 -9.68
CA THR A 33 2.05 -9.06 -9.05
C THR A 33 1.89 -9.07 -7.52
N PRO A 34 2.52 -10.02 -6.79
CA PRO A 34 2.48 -10.03 -5.34
C PRO A 34 2.86 -8.64 -4.78
N LEU A 35 1.99 -8.11 -3.90
CA LEU A 35 2.05 -6.70 -3.48
C LEU A 35 3.42 -6.37 -2.87
N PHE A 36 3.91 -7.22 -1.98
CA PHE A 36 5.16 -6.98 -1.27
C PHE A 36 6.39 -7.10 -2.17
N GLU A 37 6.41 -8.05 -3.11
CA GLU A 37 7.47 -8.13 -4.13
C GLU A 37 7.49 -6.87 -5.01
N THR A 38 6.30 -6.36 -5.36
CA THR A 38 6.17 -5.12 -6.12
C THR A 38 6.72 -3.94 -5.33
N MET A 39 6.40 -3.85 -4.03
CA MET A 39 6.92 -2.81 -3.14
C MET A 39 8.43 -2.92 -2.93
N GLU A 40 8.97 -4.13 -2.88
CA GLU A 40 10.41 -4.39 -2.77
C GLU A 40 11.16 -3.89 -4.02
N ILE A 41 10.63 -4.18 -5.22
CA ILE A 41 11.19 -3.70 -6.49
C ILE A 41 11.12 -2.17 -6.61
N LEU A 42 10.00 -1.56 -6.20
CA LEU A 42 9.84 -0.11 -6.23
C LEU A 42 10.74 0.61 -5.23
N GLY A 43 11.05 -0.05 -4.11
CA GLY A 43 11.77 0.56 -3.00
C GLY A 43 10.91 1.47 -2.13
N ARG A 44 11.46 1.81 -0.96
CA ARG A 44 10.74 2.52 0.11
C ARG A 44 10.28 3.92 -0.32
N GLU A 45 11.17 4.71 -0.94
CA GLU A 45 10.91 6.12 -1.26
C GLU A 45 9.76 6.25 -2.26
N GLU A 46 9.78 5.46 -3.33
CA GLU A 46 8.73 5.46 -4.34
C GLU A 46 7.39 4.96 -3.76
N CYS A 47 7.41 3.93 -2.90
CA CYS A 47 6.20 3.48 -2.22
C CYS A 47 5.57 4.60 -1.38
N LEU A 48 6.38 5.33 -0.60
CA LEU A 48 5.90 6.44 0.22
C LEU A 48 5.37 7.60 -0.63
N ALA A 49 6.10 8.00 -1.68
CA ALA A 49 5.66 9.05 -2.59
C ALA A 49 4.32 8.74 -3.25
N ARG A 50 4.09 7.49 -3.66
CA ARG A 50 2.81 7.04 -4.21
C ARG A 50 1.70 7.02 -3.18
N ILE A 51 1.98 6.59 -1.94
CA ILE A 51 1.02 6.62 -0.85
C ILE A 51 0.63 8.07 -0.52
N ASP A 52 1.60 8.98 -0.42
CA ASP A 52 1.36 10.41 -0.18
C ASP A 52 0.49 11.02 -1.29
N ARG A 53 0.74 10.66 -2.55
CA ARG A 53 -0.13 11.04 -3.67
C ARG A 53 -1.55 10.48 -3.52
N ALA A 54 -1.69 9.20 -3.12
CA ALA A 54 -2.99 8.56 -2.96
C ALA A 54 -3.85 9.18 -1.84
N ILE A 55 -3.23 9.72 -0.79
CA ILE A 55 -3.92 10.42 0.31
C ILE A 55 -4.02 11.93 0.09
N GLY A 56 -3.62 12.44 -1.08
CA GLY A 56 -3.72 13.85 -1.45
C GLY A 56 -2.69 14.78 -0.79
N ARG A 57 -1.56 14.24 -0.30
CA ARG A 57 -0.43 15.00 0.25
C ARG A 57 0.60 15.45 -0.80
N GLY A 58 0.48 14.97 -2.05
CA GLY A 58 1.34 15.40 -3.16
C GLY A 58 0.94 16.77 -3.72
N ALA A 59 1.92 17.56 -4.19
CA ALA A 59 1.68 18.79 -4.96
C ALA A 59 0.83 18.49 -6.21
N PRO A 60 0.01 19.45 -6.70
CA PRO A 60 -0.87 19.28 -7.85
C PRO A 60 -0.11 18.84 -9.13
#